data_AF-A0A7S1RR20-F1
#
_entry.id   AF-A0A7S1RR20-F1
#
_cell.length_a   1.000
_cell.length_b   1.000
_cell.length_c   1.000
_cell.angle_alpha   90.00
_cell.angle_beta   90.00
_cell.angle_gamma   90.00
#
_symmetry.space_group_name_H-M   'P 1'
#
loop_
_entity.id
_entity.type
_entity.pdbx_description
1 polymer ?
#
loop_
_entity_poly.entity_id
_entity_poly.type
_entity_poly.pdbx_seq_one_letter_code
_entity_poly.pdbx_strand_id
1 'polypeptide(L)'
;SPEEVAEANAAIDAHQADIRERVDPGVRNTRKGSPLAGDAGAGGRRDLGGMLGWPKPHCEPFRRLLAHPRLTPYLLDLVGQGYRLDHLPLVISQHGGSEGFHLHGGPLTAAGRFNPTLQYRCVNGEFYNSLLAMSVQLVDHKEGDGGFCVVRGSHKT
;
A
#
# COMPACT_ATOMS: atom_id res chain seq x y z
N SER A 1 -15.35 -10.41 -2.68
CA SER A 1 -15.74 -11.82 -2.53
C SER A 1 -14.56 -12.67 -2.99
N PRO A 2 -14.57 -13.99 -2.77
CA PRO A 2 -13.57 -14.88 -3.35
C PRO A 2 -13.43 -14.73 -4.88
N GLU A 3 -14.53 -14.49 -5.60
CA GLU A 3 -14.51 -14.23 -7.05
C GLU A 3 -13.80 -12.92 -7.41
N GLU A 4 -14.06 -11.83 -6.69
CA GLU A 4 -13.37 -10.55 -6.93
C GLU A 4 -11.85 -10.68 -6.71
N VAL A 5 -11.44 -11.47 -5.72
CA VAL A 5 -10.03 -11.76 -5.44
C VAL A 5 -9.42 -12.62 -6.56
N ALA A 6 -10.13 -13.66 -6.99
CA ALA A 6 -9.69 -14.52 -8.09
C ALA A 6 -9.53 -13.75 -9.40
N GLU A 7 -10.46 -12.84 -9.72
CA GLU A 7 -10.39 -11.97 -10.89
C GLU A 7 -9.19 -11.01 -10.85
N ALA A 8 -8.93 -10.39 -9.68
CA ALA A 8 -7.77 -9.53 -9.48
C ALA A 8 -6.45 -10.31 -9.62
N ASN A 9 -6.36 -11.51 -9.05
CA ASN A 9 -5.19 -12.37 -9.17
C ASN A 9 -4.96 -12.83 -10.61
N ALA A 10 -6.00 -13.27 -11.32
CA ALA A 10 -5.88 -13.64 -12.74
C ALA A 10 -5.38 -12.48 -13.61
N ALA A 11 -5.83 -11.24 -13.32
CA ALA A 11 -5.33 -10.06 -13.99
C ALA A 11 -3.85 -9.79 -13.67
N ILE A 12 -3.41 -9.95 -12.42
CA ILE A 12 -2.00 -9.82 -12.04
C ILE A 12 -1.14 -10.88 -12.72
N ASP A 13 -1.59 -12.14 -12.73
CA ASP A 13 -0.86 -13.25 -13.35
C ASP A 13 -0.66 -13.03 -14.85
N ALA A 14 -1.65 -12.46 -15.55
CA ALA A 14 -1.53 -12.11 -16.96
C ALA A 14 -0.50 -11.01 -17.24
N HIS A 15 -0.16 -10.19 -16.24
CA HIS A 15 0.82 -9.09 -16.32
C HIS A 15 2.08 -9.35 -15.48
N GLN A 16 2.30 -10.60 -15.04
CA GLN A 16 3.41 -10.94 -14.14
C GLN A 16 4.80 -10.66 -14.74
N ALA A 17 4.91 -10.70 -16.07
CA ALA A 17 6.14 -10.41 -16.79
C ALA A 17 6.59 -8.94 -16.62
N ASP A 18 5.66 -8.05 -16.26
CA ASP A 18 5.95 -6.63 -16.03
C ASP A 18 6.34 -6.31 -14.58
N ILE A 19 6.31 -7.30 -13.67
CA ILE A 19 6.73 -7.13 -12.27
C ILE A 19 8.21 -6.70 -12.23
N ARG A 20 8.48 -5.59 -11.55
CA ARG A 20 9.83 -5.03 -11.41
C ARG A 20 10.33 -5.16 -9.98
N GLU A 21 11.54 -5.67 -9.84
CA GLU A 21 12.28 -5.59 -8.60
C GLU A 21 12.89 -4.19 -8.45
N ARG A 22 12.72 -3.59 -7.28
CA ARG A 22 13.29 -2.29 -6.90
C ARG A 22 14.71 -2.50 -6.40
N VAL A 23 15.64 -2.54 -7.34
CA VAL A 23 17.08 -2.74 -7.06
C VAL A 23 17.84 -1.45 -6.76
N ASP A 24 17.27 -0.29 -7.12
CA ASP A 24 17.90 1.01 -6.88
C ASP A 24 17.96 1.31 -5.36
N PRO A 25 19.16 1.54 -4.79
CA PRO A 25 19.31 1.86 -3.37
C PRO A 25 18.50 3.06 -2.90
N GLY A 26 18.22 4.04 -3.77
CA GLY A 26 17.45 5.25 -3.45
C GLY A 26 15.95 5.01 -3.25
N VAL A 27 15.43 3.86 -3.72
CA VAL A 27 14.03 3.46 -3.53
C VAL A 27 13.87 2.31 -2.53
N ARG A 28 14.98 1.83 -1.96
CA ARG A 28 14.95 0.85 -0.88
C ARG A 28 14.52 1.52 0.42
N ASN A 29 13.51 0.95 1.05
CA ASN A 29 12.97 1.46 2.30
C ASN A 29 13.59 0.79 3.52
N THR A 30 14.77 0.15 3.38
CA THR A 30 15.48 -0.56 4.45
C THR A 30 16.96 -0.15 4.47
N ARG A 31 17.58 -0.21 5.66
CA ARG A 31 19.00 0.11 5.84
C ARG A 31 19.76 -1.16 5.53
N LYS A 32 20.81 -1.06 4.70
CA LYS A 32 21.68 -2.20 4.41
C LYS A 32 22.22 -2.81 5.71
N GLY A 33 22.08 -4.12 5.86
CA GLY A 33 22.53 -4.86 7.05
C GLY A 33 21.62 -4.72 8.27
N SER A 34 20.47 -4.04 8.17
CA SER A 34 19.46 -4.06 9.23
C SER A 34 18.71 -5.41 9.27
N PRO A 35 18.05 -5.76 10.37
CA PRO A 35 17.19 -6.95 10.44
C PRO A 35 16.06 -6.98 9.40
N LEU A 36 15.73 -5.84 8.78
CA LEU A 36 14.72 -5.73 7.73
C LEU A 36 15.33 -5.68 6.32
N ALA A 37 16.64 -5.82 6.15
CA ALA A 37 17.31 -5.71 4.85
C ALA A 37 16.96 -6.86 3.87
N GLY A 38 16.24 -7.88 4.34
CA GLY A 38 15.97 -9.11 3.62
C GLY A 38 17.15 -10.08 3.67
N ASP A 39 16.91 -11.30 3.22
CA ASP A 39 17.92 -12.34 3.13
C ASP A 39 18.90 -12.05 1.99
N ALA A 40 20.16 -12.42 2.19
CA ALA A 40 21.18 -12.24 1.17
C ALA A 40 20.81 -13.03 -0.10
N GLY A 41 20.61 -12.31 -1.21
CA GLY A 41 20.27 -12.91 -2.50
C GLY A 41 18.78 -13.17 -2.74
N ALA A 42 17.88 -12.89 -1.79
CA ALA A 42 16.43 -13.06 -1.96
C ALA A 42 15.76 -11.98 -2.84
N GLY A 43 16.51 -10.95 -3.23
CA GLY A 43 16.01 -9.82 -4.01
C GLY A 43 15.36 -8.74 -3.15
N GLY A 44 15.19 -7.56 -3.75
CA GLY A 44 14.49 -6.43 -3.15
C GLY A 44 12.98 -6.48 -3.39
N ARG A 45 12.30 -5.42 -2.93
CA ARG A 45 10.86 -5.27 -3.11
C ARG A 45 10.46 -5.37 -4.58
N ARG A 46 9.49 -6.25 -4.92
CA ARG A 46 8.90 -6.26 -6.28
C ARG A 46 7.52 -5.62 -6.32
N ASP A 47 7.27 -4.84 -7.35
CA ASP A 47 5.97 -4.21 -7.57
C ASP A 47 5.55 -4.22 -9.05
N LEU A 48 4.26 -4.02 -9.25
CA LEU A 48 3.61 -3.94 -10.54
C LEU A 48 2.65 -2.76 -10.53
N GLY A 49 2.75 -1.89 -11.52
CA GLY A 49 1.89 -0.71 -11.66
C GLY A 49 1.03 -0.77 -12.93
N GLY A 50 0.22 0.27 -13.14
CA GLY A 50 -0.51 0.46 -14.40
C GLY A 50 -1.84 -0.27 -14.51
N MET A 51 -2.29 -0.97 -13.46
CA MET A 51 -3.49 -1.80 -13.51
C MET A 51 -4.80 -1.07 -13.84
N LEU A 52 -4.88 0.24 -13.57
CA LEU A 52 -6.03 1.03 -13.98
C LEU A 52 -6.10 1.25 -15.50
N GLY A 53 -4.97 1.10 -16.21
CA GLY A 53 -4.83 1.30 -17.65
C GLY A 53 -4.70 0.02 -18.47
N TRP A 54 -4.68 -1.16 -17.84
CA TRP A 54 -4.59 -2.43 -18.57
C TRP A 54 -5.78 -2.64 -19.52
N PRO A 55 -5.59 -3.42 -20.61
CA PRO A 55 -6.70 -3.80 -21.48
C PRO A 55 -7.80 -4.53 -20.69
N LYS A 56 -9.05 -4.37 -21.12
CA LYS A 56 -10.15 -5.16 -20.57
C LYS A 56 -9.91 -6.65 -20.88
N PRO A 57 -10.25 -7.56 -19.94
CA PRO A 57 -10.94 -7.29 -18.67
C PRO A 57 -10.01 -6.92 -17.50
N HIS A 58 -8.69 -6.96 -17.67
CA HIS A 58 -7.73 -6.94 -16.56
C HIS A 58 -7.75 -5.65 -15.71
N CYS A 59 -8.22 -4.51 -16.24
CA CYS A 59 -8.36 -3.29 -15.45
C CYS A 59 -9.60 -3.23 -14.56
N GLU A 60 -10.65 -4.01 -14.88
CA GLU A 60 -11.95 -3.92 -14.23
C GLU A 60 -11.93 -4.22 -12.72
N PRO A 61 -11.24 -5.26 -12.21
CA PRO A 61 -11.24 -5.53 -10.76
C PRO A 61 -10.66 -4.36 -9.97
N PHE A 62 -9.58 -3.73 -10.47
CA PHE A 62 -8.92 -2.61 -9.80
C PHE A 62 -9.73 -1.30 -9.90
N ARG A 63 -10.42 -1.08 -11.02
CA ARG A 63 -11.31 0.08 -11.18
C ARG A 63 -12.53 -0.04 -10.27
N ARG A 64 -13.15 -1.22 -10.17
CA ARG A 64 -14.25 -1.47 -9.23
C ARG A 64 -13.82 -1.28 -7.78
N LEU A 65 -12.57 -1.62 -7.45
CA LEU A 65 -12.05 -1.44 -6.09
C LEU A 65 -12.05 0.03 -5.64
N LEU A 66 -11.80 0.98 -6.55
CA LEU A 66 -11.73 2.42 -6.25
C LEU A 66 -13.01 2.99 -5.63
N ALA A 67 -14.16 2.41 -5.97
CA ALA A 67 -15.47 2.81 -5.47
C ALA A 67 -16.28 1.59 -4.99
N HIS A 68 -15.60 0.60 -4.41
CA HIS A 68 -16.26 -0.62 -3.97
C HIS A 68 -17.31 -0.29 -2.89
N PRO A 69 -18.56 -0.80 -2.97
CA PRO A 69 -19.66 -0.39 -2.09
C PRO A 69 -19.41 -0.68 -0.61
N ARG A 70 -18.68 -1.76 -0.29
CA ARG A 70 -18.24 -2.07 1.09
C ARG A 70 -17.13 -1.15 1.62
N LEU A 71 -16.40 -0.44 0.76
CA LEU A 71 -15.26 0.42 1.17
C LEU A 71 -15.64 1.89 1.17
N THR A 72 -16.51 2.30 0.24
CA THR A 72 -16.90 3.71 0.03
C THR A 72 -17.38 4.41 1.31
N PRO A 73 -18.24 3.81 2.18
CA PRO A 73 -18.64 4.45 3.43
C PRO A 73 -17.44 4.83 4.31
N TYR A 74 -16.47 3.92 4.46
CA TYR A 74 -15.26 4.18 5.25
C TYR A 74 -14.37 5.26 4.61
N LEU A 75 -14.26 5.29 3.28
CA LEU A 75 -13.48 6.32 2.59
C LEU A 75 -14.12 7.70 2.80
N LEU A 76 -15.46 7.80 2.69
CA LEU A 76 -16.18 9.04 2.93
C LEU A 76 -16.02 9.51 4.38
N ASP A 77 -16.10 8.61 5.36
CA ASP A 77 -15.97 8.96 6.77
C ASP A 77 -14.53 9.31 7.19
N LEU A 78 -13.52 8.64 6.60
CA LEU A 78 -12.12 8.78 7.03
C LEU A 78 -11.34 9.88 6.28
N VAL A 79 -11.66 10.14 5.01
CA VAL A 79 -10.93 11.14 4.19
C VAL A 79 -11.86 12.13 3.48
N GLY A 80 -13.18 11.94 3.56
CA GLY A 80 -14.17 12.93 3.13
C GLY A 80 -14.78 12.69 1.75
N GLN A 81 -15.86 13.44 1.48
CA GLN A 81 -16.52 13.48 0.18
C GLN A 81 -15.59 14.07 -0.90
N GLY A 82 -15.58 13.45 -2.08
CA GLY A 82 -14.70 13.87 -3.17
C GLY A 82 -13.27 13.34 -3.03
N TYR A 83 -13.06 12.29 -2.23
CA TYR A 83 -11.78 11.60 -2.15
C TYR A 83 -11.24 11.28 -3.55
N ARG A 84 -9.92 11.36 -3.69
CA ARG A 84 -9.21 11.05 -4.92
C ARG A 84 -7.97 10.24 -4.61
N LEU A 85 -7.45 9.58 -5.63
CA LEU A 85 -6.13 8.99 -5.56
C LEU A 85 -5.08 10.10 -5.40
N ASP A 86 -4.20 9.95 -4.41
CA ASP A 86 -2.99 10.76 -4.29
C ASP A 86 -1.95 10.35 -5.34
N HIS A 87 -1.85 9.05 -5.59
CA HIS A 87 -1.04 8.44 -6.66
C HIS A 87 -1.76 7.23 -7.28
N LEU A 88 -1.28 6.76 -8.43
CA LEU A 88 -1.76 5.51 -9.03
C LEU A 88 -1.50 4.31 -8.10
N PRO A 89 -2.41 3.31 -8.05
CA PRO A 89 -2.20 2.11 -7.26
C PRO A 89 -1.04 1.28 -7.79
N LEU A 90 -0.50 0.43 -6.91
CA LEU A 90 0.54 -0.53 -7.22
C LEU A 90 0.26 -1.85 -6.50
N VAL A 91 0.62 -2.95 -7.13
CA VAL A 91 0.61 -4.29 -6.55
C VAL A 91 1.98 -4.55 -5.95
N ILE A 92 2.02 -5.01 -4.72
CA ILE A 92 3.23 -5.44 -4.03
C ILE A 92 3.26 -6.97 -4.10
N SER A 93 4.29 -7.53 -4.71
CA SER A 93 4.49 -8.99 -4.81
C SER A 93 5.86 -9.32 -4.25
N GLN A 94 5.91 -10.01 -3.10
CA GLN A 94 7.15 -10.34 -2.42
C GLN A 94 7.38 -11.85 -2.40
N HIS A 95 8.65 -12.23 -2.42
CA HIS A 95 9.09 -13.60 -2.13
C HIS A 95 9.49 -13.72 -0.67
N GLY A 96 9.55 -14.96 -0.16
CA GLY A 96 10.18 -15.23 1.13
C GLY A 96 11.60 -14.65 1.18
N GLY A 97 11.95 -14.00 2.29
CA GLY A 97 13.25 -13.34 2.46
C GLY A 97 13.37 -11.96 1.81
N SER A 98 12.32 -11.44 1.16
CA SER A 98 12.34 -10.06 0.63
C SER A 98 12.57 -9.03 1.75
N GLU A 99 13.18 -7.90 1.39
CA GLU A 99 13.37 -6.80 2.35
C GLU A 99 12.03 -6.28 2.89
N GLY A 100 12.05 -5.84 4.15
CA GLY A 100 10.91 -5.21 4.81
C GLY A 100 10.74 -3.73 4.47
N PHE A 101 10.16 -2.98 5.40
CA PHE A 101 10.04 -1.54 5.34
C PHE A 101 10.45 -0.93 6.68
N HIS A 102 11.23 0.14 6.67
CA HIS A 102 11.30 0.99 7.86
C HIS A 102 9.94 1.61 8.13
N LEU A 103 9.63 1.74 9.41
CA LEU A 103 8.48 2.51 9.85
C LEU A 103 8.63 3.97 9.39
N HIS A 104 7.60 4.47 8.73
CA HIS A 104 7.52 5.81 8.19
C HIS A 104 6.08 6.31 8.26
N GLY A 105 5.89 7.60 7.98
CA GLY A 105 4.60 8.28 8.08
C GLY A 105 4.60 9.33 9.18
N GLY A 106 3.41 9.81 9.52
CA GLY A 106 3.22 10.92 10.44
C GLY A 106 3.40 12.29 9.76
N PRO A 107 3.18 13.38 10.50
CA PRO A 107 3.12 14.72 9.93
C PRO A 107 4.51 15.36 9.78
N LEU A 108 5.61 14.63 9.93
CA LEU A 108 6.96 15.20 9.83
C LEU A 108 7.60 14.84 8.48
N THR A 109 8.17 15.85 7.83
CA THR A 109 9.03 15.66 6.67
C THR A 109 10.34 14.96 7.05
N ALA A 110 11.09 14.48 6.06
CA ALA A 110 12.43 13.90 6.30
C ALA A 110 13.41 14.84 7.02
N ALA A 111 13.18 16.16 6.93
CA ALA A 111 13.96 17.19 7.62
C ALA A 111 13.39 17.56 9.01
N GLY A 112 12.40 16.82 9.52
CA GLY A 112 11.75 17.07 10.81
C GLY A 112 10.79 18.26 10.83
N ARG A 113 10.51 18.90 9.69
CA ARG A 113 9.51 19.98 9.63
C ARG A 113 8.09 19.42 9.62
N PHE A 114 7.20 20.07 10.35
CA PHE A 114 5.78 19.75 10.36
C PHE A 114 5.14 20.02 8.99
N ASN A 115 4.40 19.03 8.50
CA ASN A 115 3.55 19.09 7.33
C ASN A 115 2.07 18.97 7.77
N PRO A 116 1.32 20.07 7.80
CA PRO A 116 -0.07 20.06 8.25
C PRO A 116 -0.99 19.24 7.34
N THR A 117 -0.58 18.92 6.10
CA THR A 117 -1.40 18.13 5.16
C THR A 117 -1.32 16.62 5.40
N LEU A 118 -0.51 16.17 6.36
CA LEU A 118 -0.39 14.76 6.75
C LEU A 118 -0.84 14.53 8.21
N GLN A 119 -1.40 15.56 8.84
CA GLN A 119 -1.86 15.45 10.22
C GLN A 119 -3.13 14.61 10.30
N TYR A 120 -3.18 13.78 11.33
CA TYR A 120 -4.43 13.24 11.84
C TYR A 120 -4.85 14.10 13.04
N ARG A 121 -6.11 14.52 13.08
CA ARG A 121 -6.64 15.30 14.19
C ARG A 121 -8.02 14.76 14.58
N CYS A 122 -8.33 14.77 15.87
CA CYS A 122 -9.68 14.50 16.35
C CYS A 122 -10.06 15.61 17.34
N VAL A 123 -11.17 16.30 17.07
CA VAL A 123 -11.69 17.39 17.92
C VAL A 123 -13.17 17.10 18.17
N ASN A 124 -13.58 17.04 19.45
CA ASN A 124 -14.97 16.79 19.84
C ASN A 124 -15.60 15.53 19.19
N GLY A 125 -14.79 14.49 18.97
CA GLY A 125 -15.23 13.23 18.35
C GLY A 125 -15.23 13.24 16.82
N GLU A 126 -14.94 14.38 16.18
CA GLU A 126 -14.81 14.49 14.73
C GLU A 126 -13.36 14.32 14.30
N PHE A 127 -13.12 13.40 13.38
CA PHE A 127 -11.80 13.13 12.82
C PHE A 127 -11.55 14.01 11.59
N TYR A 128 -10.31 14.47 11.45
CA TYR A 128 -9.78 15.06 10.23
C TYR A 128 -8.53 14.30 9.83
N ASN A 129 -8.52 13.82 8.60
CA ASN A 129 -7.36 13.25 7.94
C ASN A 129 -7.44 13.57 6.44
N SER A 130 -6.32 13.93 5.84
CA SER A 130 -6.21 14.29 4.42
C SER A 130 -5.59 13.22 3.55
N LEU A 131 -5.08 12.12 4.13
CA LEU A 131 -4.49 11.00 3.39
C LEU A 131 -4.79 9.67 4.06
N LEU A 132 -5.37 8.74 3.31
CA LEU A 132 -5.59 7.37 3.75
C LEU A 132 -4.86 6.41 2.83
N ALA A 133 -3.93 5.62 3.41
CA ALA A 133 -3.35 4.47 2.72
C ALA A 133 -4.29 3.27 2.86
N MET A 134 -4.70 2.68 1.73
CA MET A 134 -5.52 1.48 1.68
C MET A 134 -4.73 0.35 1.04
N SER A 135 -4.61 -0.78 1.75
CA SER A 135 -4.05 -2.01 1.21
C SER A 135 -5.12 -3.09 1.20
N VAL A 136 -5.19 -3.86 0.12
CA VAL A 136 -6.13 -4.96 -0.06
C VAL A 136 -5.32 -6.23 -0.27
N GLN A 137 -5.45 -7.18 0.64
CA GLN A 137 -4.77 -8.46 0.52
C GLN A 137 -5.54 -9.34 -0.48
N LEU A 138 -4.82 -9.82 -1.49
CA LEU A 138 -5.35 -10.70 -2.54
C LEU A 138 -4.96 -12.17 -2.34
N VAL A 139 -4.15 -12.44 -1.34
CA VAL A 139 -3.76 -13.78 -0.90
C VAL A 139 -3.85 -13.85 0.62
N ASP A 140 -3.89 -15.06 1.17
CA ASP A 140 -3.80 -15.26 2.61
C ASP A 140 -2.41 -14.86 3.12
N HIS A 141 -2.36 -14.20 4.26
CA HIS A 141 -1.12 -13.90 4.99
C HIS A 141 -1.14 -14.67 6.30
N LYS A 142 -0.28 -15.67 6.42
CA LYS A 142 -0.09 -16.46 7.63
C LYS A 142 1.01 -15.86 8.50
N GLU A 143 1.11 -16.35 9.72
CA GLU A 143 2.22 -16.01 10.60
C GLU A 143 3.55 -16.36 9.92
N GLY A 144 4.48 -15.41 9.89
CA GLY A 144 5.79 -15.57 9.24
C GLY A 144 5.86 -15.15 7.77
N ASP A 145 4.75 -14.95 7.07
CA ASP A 145 4.75 -14.52 5.65
C ASP A 145 5.17 -13.05 5.46
N GLY A 146 5.28 -12.31 6.57
CA GLY A 146 5.39 -10.86 6.57
C GLY A 146 4.05 -10.18 6.31
N GLY A 147 4.05 -8.85 6.28
CA GLY A 147 2.83 -8.09 6.03
C GLY A 147 2.86 -6.66 6.55
N PHE A 148 1.68 -6.06 6.57
CA PHE A 148 1.50 -4.70 7.05
C PHE A 148 1.69 -4.63 8.58
N CYS A 149 2.61 -3.77 9.01
CA CYS A 149 2.90 -3.53 10.42
C CYS A 149 2.59 -2.06 10.77
N VAL A 150 2.05 -1.83 11.96
CA VAL A 150 1.73 -0.49 12.47
C VAL A 150 2.15 -0.34 13.93
N VAL A 151 2.57 0.87 14.28
CA VAL A 151 2.71 1.27 15.69
C VAL A 151 1.39 1.92 16.10
N ARG A 152 0.63 1.25 16.96
CA ARG A 152 -0.66 1.77 17.45
C ARG A 152 -0.48 3.13 18.13
N GLY A 153 -1.32 4.10 17.76
CA GLY A 153 -1.30 5.45 18.32
C GLY A 153 -0.27 6.42 17.72
N SER A 154 0.62 5.96 16.83
CA SER A 154 1.65 6.80 16.18
C SER A 154 1.10 7.96 15.33
N HIS A 155 -0.18 7.93 14.98
CA HIS A 155 -0.85 9.05 14.28
C HIS A 155 -1.06 10.30 15.15
N LYS A 156 -0.79 10.23 16.46
CA LYS A 156 -0.97 11.33 17.43
C LYS A 156 0.31 12.09 17.77
N THR A 157 1.45 11.68 17.21
CA THR A 157 2.79 12.20 17.52
C THR A 157 3.37 13.01 16.39
#